data_AF-A0A257LWY2-F1
#
_entry.id   AF-A0A257LWY2-F1
#
_cell.length_a   1.000
_cell.length_b   1.000
_cell.length_c   1.000
_cell.angle_alpha   90.00
_cell.angle_beta   90.00
_cell.angle_gamma   90.00
#
_symmetry.space_group_name_H-M   'P 1'
#
loop_
_entity.id
_entity.type
_entity.pdbx_description
1 polymer ?
#
loop_
_entity_poly.entity_id
_entity_poly.type
_entity_poly.pdbx_seq_one_letter_code
_entity_poly.pdbx_strand_id
1 'polypeptide(L)'
;MNPEPETSKPVPEIPRGRLWLALLTPPLLMGVGNLVAGLSKFLPLYLVTPIVAFFGIIWGAIHFNELMRFRHLGGFRDLIVFFYLIGQIVICLALWYGSCFLFVP
;
A
#
# COMPACT_ATOMS: atom_id res chain seq x y z
N MET A 1 -11.12 -47.01 -17.52
CA MET A 1 -11.73 -45.80 -16.94
C MET A 1 -10.66 -44.74 -16.97
N ASN A 2 -10.73 -43.79 -17.90
CA ASN A 2 -9.77 -42.69 -17.96
C ASN A 2 -10.10 -41.76 -16.78
N PRO A 3 -9.16 -41.42 -15.89
CA PRO A 3 -9.43 -40.44 -14.85
C PRO A 3 -9.82 -39.14 -15.54
N GLU A 4 -11.02 -38.64 -15.25
CA GLU A 4 -11.45 -37.34 -15.73
C GLU A 4 -10.40 -36.31 -15.30
N PRO A 5 -9.96 -35.41 -16.20
CA PRO A 5 -8.97 -34.40 -15.84
C PRO A 5 -9.55 -33.58 -14.69
N GLU A 6 -8.83 -33.55 -13.55
CA GLU A 6 -9.18 -32.73 -12.39
C GLU A 6 -9.54 -31.34 -12.87
N THR A 7 -10.83 -31.02 -12.81
CA THR A 7 -11.36 -29.75 -13.29
C THR A 7 -10.70 -28.68 -12.44
N SER A 8 -9.87 -27.85 -13.09
CA SER A 8 -9.09 -26.79 -12.46
C SER A 8 -10.00 -26.00 -11.52
N LYS A 9 -9.71 -26.05 -10.21
CA LYS A 9 -10.45 -25.27 -9.22
C LYS A 9 -10.55 -23.82 -9.70
N PRO A 10 -11.74 -23.18 -9.65
CA PRO A 10 -11.89 -21.80 -10.10
C PRO A 10 -10.90 -20.91 -9.37
N VAL A 11 -10.21 -20.05 -10.11
CA VAL A 11 -9.21 -19.13 -9.53
C VAL A 11 -9.92 -18.29 -8.47
N PRO A 12 -9.49 -18.31 -7.21
CA PRO A 12 -10.16 -17.56 -6.16
C PRO A 12 -10.16 -16.07 -6.52
N GLU A 13 -11.35 -15.47 -6.48
CA GLU A 13 -11.52 -14.06 -6.77
C GLU A 13 -10.90 -13.20 -5.66
N ILE A 14 -10.08 -12.22 -6.05
CA ILE A 14 -9.50 -11.27 -5.10
C ILE A 14 -10.59 -10.28 -4.71
N PRO A 15 -10.89 -10.11 -3.40
CA PRO A 15 -11.87 -9.12 -2.97
C PRO A 15 -11.33 -7.71 -3.26
N ARG A 16 -11.76 -7.14 -4.39
CA ARG A 16 -11.25 -5.88 -4.96
C ARG A 16 -11.24 -4.73 -3.96
N GLY A 17 -12.27 -4.63 -3.11
CA GLY A 17 -12.35 -3.57 -2.09
C GLY A 17 -11.19 -3.61 -1.10
N ARG A 18 -10.78 -4.79 -0.63
CA ARG A 18 -9.65 -4.94 0.29
C ARG A 18 -8.32 -4.64 -0.38
N LEU A 19 -8.19 -4.99 -1.66
CA LEU A 19 -7.03 -4.65 -2.49
C LEU A 19 -6.89 -3.13 -2.63
N TRP A 20 -7.98 -2.44 -2.97
CA TRP A 20 -8.00 -0.99 -3.08
C TRP A 20 -7.68 -0.29 -1.76
N LEU A 21 -8.22 -0.79 -0.64
CA LEU A 21 -7.88 -0.27 0.68
C LEU A 21 -6.38 -0.41 0.97
N ALA A 22 -5.81 -1.61 0.78
CA ALA A 22 -4.37 -1.80 0.97
C ALA A 22 -3.52 -0.87 0.08
N LEU A 23 -3.97 -0.59 -1.15
CA LEU A 23 -3.26 0.31 -2.07
C LEU A 23 -3.42 1.80 -1.73
N LEU A 24 -4.58 2.21 -1.23
CA LEU A 24 -4.92 3.62 -1.00
C LEU A 24 -4.62 4.10 0.42
N THR A 25 -4.60 3.22 1.42
CA THR A 25 -4.39 3.63 2.82
C THR A 25 -3.08 4.38 3.03
N PRO A 26 -1.90 3.91 2.55
CA PRO A 26 -0.65 4.66 2.75
C PRO A 26 -0.63 6.06 2.11
N PRO A 27 -1.00 6.26 0.82
CA PRO A 27 -1.01 7.59 0.23
C PRO A 27 -2.08 8.51 0.83
N LEU A 28 -3.22 7.96 1.28
CA LEU A 28 -4.23 8.75 1.98
C LEU A 28 -3.72 9.24 3.34
N LEU A 29 -3.07 8.38 4.13
CA LEU A 29 -2.46 8.78 5.40
C LEU A 29 -1.41 9.88 5.20
N MET A 30 -0.57 9.74 4.18
CA MET A 30 0.41 10.75 3.80
C MET A 30 -0.26 12.07 3.41
N GLY A 31 -1.24 12.04 2.50
CA GLY A 31 -1.94 13.24 2.03
C GLY A 31 -2.68 13.98 3.14
N VAL A 32 -3.41 13.26 3.99
CA VAL A 32 -4.11 13.84 5.15
C VAL A 32 -3.12 14.42 6.14
N GLY A 33 -2.05 13.69 6.46
CA GLY A 33 -1.04 14.17 7.39
C GLY A 33 -0.33 15.43 6.88
N ASN A 34 -0.02 15.50 5.58
CA ASN A 34 0.59 16.67 4.97
C ASN A 34 -0.36 17.87 4.95
N LEU A 35 -1.66 17.65 4.70
CA LEU A 35 -2.67 18.70 4.76
C LEU A 35 -2.80 19.27 6.17
N VAL A 36 -2.87 18.39 7.18
CA VAL A 36 -2.91 18.80 8.60
C VAL A 36 -1.64 19.55 8.98
N ALA A 37 -0.47 19.06 8.58
CA ALA A 37 0.80 19.72 8.84
C ALA A 37 0.84 21.13 8.22
N GLY A 38 0.39 21.28 6.96
CA GLY A 38 0.33 22.56 6.27
C GLY A 38 -0.62 23.57 6.89
N LEU A 39 -1.82 23.13 7.27
CA LEU A 39 -2.81 23.99 7.94
C LEU A 39 -2.34 24.43 9.33
N SER A 40 -1.65 23.55 10.07
CA SER A 40 -1.14 23.85 11.40
C SER A 40 0.06 24.81 11.42
N LYS A 41 0.76 24.96 10.28
CA LYS A 41 2.05 25.67 10.16
C LYS A 41 3.15 25.16 11.12
N PHE A 42 2.94 24.00 11.74
CA PHE A 42 3.87 23.44 12.70
C PHE A 42 4.85 22.52 11.95
N LEU A 43 6.02 23.06 11.63
CA LEU A 43 7.04 22.38 10.84
C LEU A 43 7.40 20.96 11.36
N PRO A 44 7.45 20.69 12.67
CA PRO A 44 7.72 19.33 13.15
C PRO A 44 6.68 18.28 12.72
N LEU A 45 5.43 18.67 12.46
CA LEU A 45 4.40 17.74 11.99
C LEU A 45 4.73 17.17 10.59
N TYR A 46 5.40 17.94 9.72
CA TYR A 46 5.87 17.45 8.42
C TYR A 46 6.88 16.31 8.53
N LEU A 47 7.67 16.26 9.61
CA LEU A 47 8.64 15.19 9.85
C LEU A 47 7.98 13.94 10.43
N VAL A 48 6.83 14.10 11.10
CA VAL A 48 6.06 12.99 11.67
C VAL A 48 5.23 12.28 10.60
N THR A 49 4.76 13.00 9.57
CA THR A 49 3.91 12.40 8.52
C THR A 49 4.55 11.20 7.79
N PRO A 50 5.83 11.25 7.37
CA PRO A 50 6.50 10.08 6.80
C PRO A 50 6.58 8.88 7.74
N ILE A 51 6.75 9.12 9.04
CA ILE A 51 6.82 8.06 10.05
C ILE A 51 5.46 7.35 10.15
N VAL A 52 4.37 8.12 10.22
CA VAL A 52 3.01 7.56 10.25
C VAL A 52 2.69 6.80 8.96
N ALA A 53 3.05 7.36 7.81
CA ALA A 53 2.86 6.70 6.52
C ALA A 53 3.66 5.40 6.42
N PHE A 54 4.88 5.34 6.96
CA PHE A 54 5.69 4.12 7.00
C PHE A 54 4.99 2.98 7.75
N PHE A 55 4.40 3.25 8.92
CA PHE A 55 3.58 2.25 9.61
C PHE A 55 2.34 1.85 8.79
N GLY A 56 1.74 2.80 8.07
CA GLY A 56 0.66 2.54 7.12
C GLY A 56 1.07 1.62 5.96
N ILE A 57 2.29 1.78 5.43
CA ILE A 57 2.87 0.91 4.39
C ILE A 57 3.07 -0.51 4.93
N ILE A 58 3.63 -0.66 6.13
CA ILE A 58 3.80 -1.98 6.76
C ILE A 58 2.45 -2.67 6.96
N TRP A 59 1.48 -1.94 7.53
CA TRP A 59 0.12 -2.44 7.74
C TRP A 59 -0.54 -2.87 6.42
N GLY A 60 -0.46 -2.02 5.40
CA GLY A 60 -0.96 -2.30 4.05
C GLY A 60 -0.28 -3.50 3.41
N ALA A 61 1.03 -3.67 3.60
CA ALA A 61 1.79 -4.80 3.08
C ALA A 61 1.38 -6.14 3.73
N ILE A 62 1.12 -6.14 5.05
CA ILE A 62 0.62 -7.32 5.76
C ILE A 62 -0.72 -7.77 5.15
N HIS A 63 -1.68 -6.85 5.03
CA HIS A 63 -2.99 -7.17 4.46
C HIS A 63 -2.92 -7.52 2.97
N PHE A 64 -2.07 -6.86 2.20
CA PHE A 64 -1.85 -7.18 0.80
C PHE A 64 -1.26 -8.58 0.63
N ASN A 65 -0.33 -8.98 1.49
CA ASN A 65 0.24 -10.33 1.51
C ASN A 65 -0.82 -11.39 1.89
N GLU A 66 -1.67 -11.11 2.88
CA GLU A 66 -2.81 -11.97 3.25
C GLU A 66 -3.79 -12.16 2.07
N LEU A 67 -4.09 -11.09 1.34
CA LEU A 67 -4.94 -11.14 0.14
C LEU A 67 -4.31 -11.98 -0.98
N MET A 68 -3.00 -11.84 -1.19
CA MET A 68 -2.28 -12.58 -2.21
C MET A 68 -2.10 -14.07 -1.87
N ARG A 69 -2.16 -14.43 -0.57
CA ARG A 69 -2.09 -15.82 -0.12
C ARG A 69 -3.23 -16.71 -0.66
N PHE A 70 -4.38 -16.11 -1.00
CA PHE A 70 -5.51 -16.86 -1.59
C PHE A 70 -5.21 -17.40 -2.98
N ARG A 71 -4.32 -16.77 -3.73
CA ARG A 71 -3.95 -17.21 -5.07
C ARG A 71 -2.72 -18.11 -4.93
N HIS A 72 -2.75 -19.33 -5.46
CA HIS A 72 -1.59 -20.22 -5.55
C HIS A 72 -0.51 -19.63 -6.49
N LEU A 73 0.11 -18.52 -6.09
CA LEU A 73 1.08 -17.75 -6.89
C LEU A 73 2.53 -18.24 -6.72
N GLY A 74 2.78 -19.23 -5.86
CA GLY A 74 4.12 -19.78 -5.66
C GLY A 74 5.18 -18.70 -5.35
N GLY A 75 6.38 -18.86 -5.90
CA GLY A 75 7.52 -17.95 -5.71
C GLY A 75 7.32 -16.51 -6.22
N PHE A 76 6.28 -16.22 -7.00
CA PHE A 76 5.99 -14.87 -7.47
C PHE A 76 5.33 -13.98 -6.40
N ARG A 77 4.82 -14.56 -5.31
CA ARG A 77 4.17 -13.80 -4.23
C ARG A 77 5.11 -12.77 -3.62
N ASP A 78 6.32 -13.19 -3.26
CA ASP A 78 7.26 -12.33 -2.55
C ASP A 78 7.73 -11.17 -3.44
N LEU A 79 7.86 -11.43 -4.76
CA LEU A 79 8.15 -10.39 -5.76
C LEU A 79 7.02 -9.36 -5.86
N ILE A 80 5.76 -9.79 -5.85
CA ILE A 80 4.59 -8.89 -5.94
C ILE A 80 4.46 -8.02 -4.68
N VAL A 81 4.68 -8.60 -3.49
CA VAL A 81 4.67 -7.85 -2.23
C VAL A 81 5.84 -6.84 -2.20
N PHE A 82 7.01 -7.22 -2.72
CA PHE A 82 8.15 -6.33 -2.84
C PHE A 82 7.86 -5.13 -3.76
N PHE A 83 7.27 -5.35 -4.94
CA PHE A 83 6.86 -4.26 -5.83
C PHE A 83 5.79 -3.36 -5.20
N TYR A 84 4.86 -3.94 -4.43
CA TYR A 84 3.91 -3.15 -3.65
C TYR A 84 4.63 -2.24 -2.65
N LEU A 85 5.58 -2.77 -1.86
CA LEU A 85 6.33 -1.97 -0.88
C LEU A 85 7.09 -0.81 -1.53
N ILE A 86 7.85 -1.09 -2.59
CA ILE A 86 8.59 -0.05 -3.32
C ILE A 86 7.62 0.99 -3.89
N GLY A 87 6.55 0.54 -4.55
CA GLY A 87 5.56 1.44 -5.13
C GLY A 87 4.95 2.38 -4.10
N GLN A 88 4.58 1.85 -2.93
CA GLN A 88 4.04 2.66 -1.83
C GLN A 88 5.05 3.66 -1.27
N ILE A 89 6.31 3.25 -1.08
CA ILE A 89 7.37 4.15 -0.62
C ILE A 89 7.57 5.30 -1.61
N VAL A 90 7.68 5.00 -2.91
CA VAL A 90 7.88 6.02 -3.96
C VAL A 90 6.71 7.00 -4.02
N ILE A 91 5.47 6.49 -3.99
CA ILE A 91 4.27 7.35 -4.02
C ILE A 91 4.20 8.24 -2.77
N CYS A 92 4.41 7.67 -1.58
CA CYS A 92 4.37 8.43 -0.33
C CYS A 92 5.48 9.49 -0.29
N LEU A 93 6.70 9.17 -0.73
CA LEU A 93 7.79 10.15 -0.81
C LEU A 93 7.47 11.27 -1.81
N ALA A 94 6.91 10.95 -2.97
CA ALA A 94 6.50 11.95 -3.95
C ALA A 94 5.43 12.90 -3.39
N LEU A 95 4.42 12.37 -2.69
CA LEU A 95 3.38 13.16 -2.03
C LEU A 95 3.94 14.03 -0.91
N TRP A 96 4.83 13.49 -0.08
CA TRP A 96 5.50 14.23 0.98
C TRP A 96 6.33 15.37 0.42
N TYR A 97 7.26 15.07 -0.48
CA TYR A 97 8.17 16.06 -1.05
C TYR A 97 7.42 17.17 -1.82
N GLY A 98 6.41 16.77 -2.63
CA GLY A 98 5.55 17.72 -3.32
C GLY A 98 4.78 18.64 -2.37
N SER A 99 4.31 18.11 -1.23
CA SER A 99 3.64 18.92 -0.22
C SER A 99 4.59 19.83 0.56
N CYS A 100 5.82 19.39 0.85
CA CYS A 100 6.83 20.25 1.44
C CYS A 100 7.10 21.47 0.53
N PHE A 101 7.23 21.26 -0.77
CA PHE A 101 7.40 22.36 -1.73
C PHE A 101 6.22 23.34 -1.76
N LEU A 102 4.99 22.85 -1.59
CA LEU A 102 3.79 23.70 -1.65
C LEU A 102 3.54 24.50 -0.36
N PHE A 103 3.95 23.99 0.80
CA PHE A 103 3.52 24.50 2.10
C PHE A 103 4.66 24.95 3.03
N VAL A 104 5.90 24.56 2.75
CA VAL A 104 7.08 24.99 3.50
C VAL A 104 7.81 26.04 2.66
N PRO A 105 7.70 27.35 2.99
CA PRO A 105 8.38 28.42 2.27
C PRO A 105 9.90 28.43 2.47
#